data_AF-A0A2M8NQW4-F1
#
_entry.id   AF-A0A2M8NQW4-F1
#
_cell.length_a   1.000
_cell.length_b   1.000
_cell.length_c   1.000
_cell.angle_alpha   90.00
_cell.angle_beta   90.00
_cell.angle_gamma   90.00
#
_symmetry.space_group_name_H-M   'P 1'
#
loop_
_entity.id
_entity.type
_entity.pdbx_description
1 polymer ?
#
loop_
_entity_poly.entity_id
_entity_poly.type
_entity_poly.pdbx_seq_one_letter_code
_entity_poly.pdbx_strand_id
1 'polypeptide(L)'
;RLGAILGGINTLGVVAAGIGVMIYLAGQNKREVDFSPYLLPIILAIFLSAGVGIWMYMQDGLGSNEQRNLRKLARERDQQVKEARERAKSLTELTNILAGTLNFRKVLESALEMGLQMTPPSPHHRTVSMILLYDEHERLYVSHSRGFTTAEELSFRTTNPQDGIIHKALTEAEAVILQKDVYKDPSLKAIGVFNPMRSVVCIPLRAQYNNFGVMIVASTRENAFQDDQIEIMNAIGIQVTIALQNATLYNNLLLEKERIMEMEEDARKALVRDLHDVPTQTVSSVAMRLRIAQMMLKKSPHELPQELQELEQITLRAVEEIRHVLFKLRPLALESKGLIAALEELAEKMKRTFNQNMTVKMSPQIEQILDEGKAGALFYLIEEATNNARKY
;
A
#
# COMPACT_ATOMS: atom_id res chain seq x y z
N ARG A 1 -50.11 25.13 -20.19
CA ARG A 1 -51.17 26.13 -19.85
C ARG A 1 -51.35 27.19 -20.94
N LEU A 2 -50.30 27.83 -21.47
CA LEU A 2 -50.42 28.75 -22.62
C LEU A 2 -50.90 28.08 -23.93
N GLY A 3 -50.47 26.85 -24.23
CA GLY A 3 -50.89 26.13 -25.45
C GLY A 3 -52.40 25.82 -25.52
N ALA A 4 -53.02 25.50 -24.38
CA ALA A 4 -54.47 25.26 -24.29
C ALA A 4 -55.29 26.55 -24.50
N ILE A 5 -54.75 27.70 -24.06
CA ILE A 5 -55.38 29.01 -24.26
C ILE A 5 -55.26 29.43 -25.74
N LEU A 6 -54.10 29.24 -26.37
CA LEU A 6 -53.93 29.52 -27.80
C LEU A 6 -54.77 28.60 -28.70
N GLY A 7 -54.90 27.31 -28.34
CA GLY A 7 -55.78 26.38 -29.05
C GLY A 7 -57.25 26.76 -28.99
N GLY A 8 -57.73 27.21 -27.81
CA GLY A 8 -59.08 27.71 -27.63
C GLY A 8 -59.36 29.02 -28.40
N ILE A 9 -58.36 29.90 -28.52
CA ILE A 9 -58.48 31.15 -29.30
C ILE A 9 -58.60 30.86 -30.80
N ASN A 10 -57.86 29.88 -31.33
CA ASN A 10 -57.95 29.51 -32.74
C ASN A 10 -59.28 28.83 -33.11
N THR A 11 -59.83 28.00 -32.22
CA THR A 11 -61.14 27.35 -32.47
C THR A 11 -62.30 28.36 -32.40
N LEU A 12 -62.25 29.31 -31.45
CA LEU A 12 -63.20 30.43 -31.39
C LEU A 12 -63.10 31.34 -32.63
N GLY A 13 -61.89 31.58 -33.14
CA GLY A 13 -61.68 32.38 -34.35
C GLY A 13 -62.29 31.76 -35.61
N VAL A 14 -62.17 30.44 -35.79
CA VAL A 14 -62.74 29.73 -36.96
C VAL A 14 -64.27 29.68 -36.87
N VAL A 15 -64.83 29.47 -35.67
CA VAL A 15 -66.29 29.50 -35.47
C VAL A 15 -66.85 30.91 -35.70
N ALA A 16 -66.17 31.94 -35.20
CA ALA A 16 -66.57 33.33 -35.42
C ALA A 16 -66.50 33.74 -36.91
N ALA A 17 -65.48 33.28 -37.65
CA ALA A 17 -65.38 33.48 -39.10
C ALA A 17 -66.53 32.77 -39.85
N GLY A 18 -66.88 31.54 -39.47
CA GLY A 18 -68.01 30.81 -40.04
C GLY A 18 -69.35 31.51 -39.80
N ILE A 19 -69.58 32.02 -38.58
CA ILE A 19 -70.78 32.81 -38.24
C ILE A 19 -70.80 34.13 -39.02
N GLY A 20 -69.66 34.80 -39.18
CA GLY A 20 -69.54 36.03 -39.96
C GLY A 20 -69.90 35.85 -41.45
N VAL A 21 -69.50 34.73 -42.05
CA VAL A 21 -69.87 34.38 -43.43
C VAL A 21 -71.37 34.07 -43.55
N MET A 22 -71.96 33.39 -42.57
CA MET A 22 -73.41 33.13 -42.53
C MET A 22 -74.23 34.43 -42.42
N ILE A 23 -73.80 35.37 -41.57
CA ILE A 23 -74.45 36.67 -41.40
C ILE A 23 -74.28 37.53 -42.67
N TYR A 24 -73.11 37.50 -43.30
CA TYR A 24 -72.85 38.22 -44.56
C TYR A 24 -73.72 37.69 -45.71
N LEU A 25 -73.87 36.36 -45.82
CA LEU A 25 -74.74 35.74 -46.81
C LEU A 25 -76.24 36.00 -46.53
N ALA A 26 -76.64 36.11 -45.26
CA ALA A 26 -78.01 36.46 -44.88
C ALA A 26 -78.35 37.96 -45.10
N GLY A 27 -77.35 38.84 -45.15
CA GLY A 27 -77.51 40.29 -45.36
C GLY A 27 -77.75 40.71 -46.81
N GLN A 28 -77.48 39.83 -47.79
CA GLN A 28 -77.80 40.07 -49.20
C GLN A 28 -79.22 39.59 -49.50
N ASN A 29 -80.12 40.55 -49.72
CA ASN A 29 -81.56 40.37 -49.65
C ASN A 29 -82.18 39.67 -50.89
N LYS A 30 -83.15 38.78 -50.64
CA LYS A 30 -84.16 38.18 -51.53
C LYS A 30 -83.71 37.22 -52.65
N ARG A 31 -83.38 35.99 -52.26
CA ARG A 31 -83.85 34.70 -52.83
C ARG A 31 -83.43 33.59 -51.87
N GLU A 32 -84.19 32.49 -51.81
CA GLU A 32 -83.91 31.34 -50.95
C GLU A 32 -82.43 30.94 -51.07
N VAL A 33 -81.67 31.15 -50.00
CA VAL A 33 -80.28 30.73 -49.93
C VAL A 33 -80.30 29.24 -49.66
N ASP A 34 -80.01 28.44 -50.68
CA ASP A 34 -79.89 27.00 -50.55
C ASP A 34 -78.56 26.69 -49.82
N PHE A 35 -78.65 26.36 -48.53
CA PHE A 35 -77.50 26.06 -47.67
C PHE A 35 -76.90 24.66 -47.91
N SER A 36 -77.51 23.85 -48.78
CA SER A 36 -77.09 22.48 -49.12
C SER A 36 -75.59 22.33 -49.49
N PRO A 37 -74.97 23.18 -50.33
CA PRO A 37 -73.59 22.96 -50.76
C PRO A 37 -72.51 23.37 -49.73
N TYR A 38 -72.87 24.12 -48.68
CA TYR A 38 -71.91 24.61 -47.66
C TYR A 38 -71.98 23.87 -46.33
N LEU A 39 -73.03 23.07 -46.11
CA LEU A 39 -73.24 22.30 -44.88
C LEU A 39 -72.16 21.22 -44.68
N LEU A 40 -71.81 20.51 -45.76
CA LEU A 40 -70.80 19.45 -45.74
C LEU A 40 -69.40 19.97 -45.35
N PRO A 41 -68.84 21.04 -45.98
CA PRO A 41 -67.52 21.55 -45.61
C PRO A 41 -67.47 22.14 -44.19
N ILE A 42 -68.55 22.74 -43.68
CA ILE A 42 -68.61 23.24 -42.30
C ILE A 42 -68.57 22.08 -41.30
N ILE A 43 -69.36 21.04 -41.52
CA ILE A 43 -69.34 19.84 -40.68
C ILE A 43 -67.95 19.20 -40.72
N LEU A 44 -67.33 19.10 -41.90
CA LEU A 44 -65.98 18.55 -42.05
C LEU A 44 -64.93 19.36 -41.27
N ALA A 45 -65.02 20.69 -41.30
CA ALA A 45 -64.12 21.59 -40.57
C ALA A 45 -64.28 21.45 -39.04
N ILE A 46 -65.51 21.33 -38.55
CA ILE A 46 -65.79 21.08 -37.13
C ILE A 46 -65.19 19.73 -36.71
N PHE A 47 -65.41 18.67 -37.48
CA PHE A 47 -64.85 17.35 -37.19
C PHE A 47 -63.32 17.33 -37.21
N LEU A 48 -62.69 18.01 -38.17
CA LEU A 48 -61.23 18.16 -38.23
C LEU A 48 -60.69 18.91 -37.00
N SER A 49 -61.34 20.01 -36.61
CA SER A 49 -60.94 20.79 -35.43
C SER A 49 -61.08 19.99 -34.12
N ALA A 50 -62.17 19.22 -33.99
CA ALA A 50 -62.39 18.33 -32.86
C ALA A 50 -61.35 17.20 -32.82
N GLY A 51 -61.03 16.61 -33.98
CA GLY A 51 -60.00 15.58 -34.11
C GLY A 51 -58.61 16.06 -33.70
N VAL A 52 -58.21 17.26 -34.13
CA VAL A 52 -56.93 17.87 -33.73
C VAL A 52 -56.90 18.17 -32.22
N GLY A 53 -58.02 18.65 -31.65
CA GLY A 53 -58.15 18.88 -30.22
C GLY A 53 -58.02 17.60 -29.39
N ILE A 54 -58.67 16.51 -29.81
CA ILE A 54 -58.57 15.20 -29.16
C ILE A 54 -57.16 14.64 -29.28
N TRP A 55 -56.53 14.76 -30.46
CA TRP A 55 -55.16 14.30 -30.68
C TRP A 55 -54.14 15.05 -29.81
N MET A 56 -54.24 16.38 -29.71
CA MET A 56 -53.40 17.19 -28.80
C MET A 56 -53.62 16.82 -27.33
N TYR A 57 -54.88 16.61 -26.91
CA TYR A 57 -55.20 16.20 -25.54
C TYR A 57 -54.62 14.82 -25.19
N MET A 58 -54.68 13.86 -26.13
CA MET A 58 -54.07 12.54 -25.96
C MET A 58 -52.54 12.60 -25.91
N GLN A 59 -51.91 13.45 -26.73
CA GLN A 59 -50.45 13.61 -26.76
C GLN A 59 -49.89 14.21 -25.47
N ASP A 60 -50.56 15.21 -24.88
CA ASP A 60 -50.20 15.78 -23.57
C ASP A 60 -50.41 14.78 -22.41
N GLY A 61 -51.44 13.93 -22.51
CA GLY A 61 -51.76 12.90 -21.51
C GLY A 61 -50.76 11.73 -21.47
N LEU A 62 -50.27 11.28 -22.63
CA LEU A 62 -49.35 10.14 -22.74
C LEU A 62 -47.90 10.54 -22.39
N GLY A 63 -47.42 11.68 -22.90
CA GLY A 63 -46.04 12.12 -22.67
C GLY A 63 -45.75 12.59 -21.23
N SER A 64 -46.76 13.09 -20.51
CA SER A 64 -46.58 13.63 -19.16
C SER A 64 -46.40 12.55 -18.09
N ASN A 65 -47.05 11.40 -18.25
CA ASN A 65 -46.90 10.28 -17.31
C ASN A 65 -45.56 9.55 -17.49
N GLU A 66 -45.14 9.32 -18.73
CA GLU A 66 -43.87 8.68 -19.02
C GLU A 66 -42.68 9.55 -18.59
N GLN A 67 -42.75 10.87 -18.85
CA GLN A 67 -41.74 11.82 -18.35
C GLN A 67 -41.73 11.93 -16.82
N ARG A 68 -42.88 11.81 -16.15
CA ARG A 68 -42.93 11.80 -14.67
C ARG A 68 -42.28 10.54 -14.11
N ASN A 69 -42.51 9.39 -14.71
CA ASN A 69 -41.88 8.12 -14.29
C ASN A 69 -40.38 8.14 -14.54
N LEU A 70 -39.92 8.60 -15.71
CA LEU A 70 -38.49 8.77 -16.01
C LEU A 70 -37.81 9.75 -15.05
N ARG A 71 -38.46 10.87 -14.70
CA ARG A 71 -37.92 11.83 -13.71
C ARG A 71 -37.88 11.27 -12.30
N LYS A 72 -38.86 10.44 -11.90
CA LYS A 72 -38.83 9.74 -10.61
C LYS A 72 -37.68 8.73 -10.58
N LEU A 73 -37.55 7.91 -11.61
CA LEU A 73 -36.48 6.91 -11.71
C LEU A 73 -35.08 7.55 -11.74
N ALA A 74 -34.93 8.67 -12.47
CA ALA A 74 -33.68 9.43 -12.49
C ALA A 74 -33.33 10.01 -11.11
N ARG A 75 -34.31 10.54 -10.37
CA ARG A 75 -34.10 11.04 -9.00
C ARG A 75 -33.74 9.92 -8.03
N GLU A 76 -34.38 8.77 -8.13
CA GLU A 76 -34.06 7.59 -7.32
C GLU A 76 -32.63 7.09 -7.61
N ARG A 77 -32.23 7.04 -8.89
CA ARG A 77 -30.86 6.70 -9.30
C ARG A 77 -29.83 7.72 -8.85
N ASP A 78 -30.09 9.01 -9.01
CA ASP A 78 -29.20 10.07 -8.56
C ASP A 78 -29.03 10.03 -7.04
N GLN A 79 -30.11 9.76 -6.31
CA GLN A 79 -30.05 9.62 -4.86
C GLN A 79 -29.25 8.40 -4.43
N GLN A 80 -29.45 7.24 -5.07
CA GLN A 80 -28.63 6.04 -4.83
C GLN A 80 -27.15 6.28 -5.13
N VAL A 81 -26.83 6.94 -6.25
CA VAL A 81 -25.44 7.27 -6.61
C VAL A 81 -24.83 8.23 -5.59
N LYS A 82 -25.59 9.22 -5.13
CA LYS A 82 -25.13 10.19 -4.13
C LYS A 82 -24.86 9.52 -2.79
N GLU A 83 -25.76 8.66 -2.33
CA GLU A 83 -25.58 7.87 -1.10
C GLU A 83 -24.38 6.92 -1.21
N ALA A 84 -24.22 6.21 -2.34
CA ALA A 84 -23.05 5.36 -2.57
C ALA A 84 -21.74 6.16 -2.60
N ARG A 85 -21.76 7.37 -3.18
CA ARG A 85 -20.59 8.25 -3.26
C ARG A 85 -20.21 8.85 -1.90
N GLU A 86 -21.18 9.25 -1.09
CA GLU A 86 -20.96 9.67 0.31
C GLU A 86 -20.38 8.52 1.13
N ARG A 87 -20.91 7.30 1.00
CA ARG A 87 -20.35 6.10 1.66
C ARG A 87 -18.91 5.83 1.25
N ALA A 88 -18.63 5.84 -0.05
CA ALA A 88 -17.28 5.63 -0.57
C ALA A 88 -16.31 6.72 -0.11
N LYS A 89 -16.78 7.97 -0.02
CA LYS A 89 -15.97 9.11 0.45
C LYS A 89 -15.67 9.01 1.94
N SER A 90 -16.64 8.64 2.77
CA SER A 90 -16.43 8.36 4.20
C SER A 90 -15.43 7.21 4.40
N LEU A 91 -15.55 6.12 3.64
CA LEU A 91 -14.57 5.03 3.63
C LEU A 91 -13.17 5.50 3.22
N THR A 92 -13.06 6.37 2.22
CA THR A 92 -11.79 6.92 1.72
C THR A 92 -11.14 7.89 2.73
N GLU A 93 -11.93 8.74 3.38
CA GLU A 93 -11.45 9.64 4.43
C GLU A 93 -11.01 8.87 5.68
N LEU A 94 -11.77 7.84 6.08
CA LEU A 94 -11.40 6.95 7.19
C LEU A 94 -10.14 6.15 6.89
N THR A 95 -9.99 5.61 5.68
CA THR A 95 -8.78 4.89 5.25
C THR A 95 -7.55 5.80 5.19
N ASN A 96 -7.69 7.06 4.76
CA ASN A 96 -6.58 8.01 4.73
C ASN A 96 -6.09 8.44 6.12
N ILE A 97 -6.98 8.54 7.11
CA ILE A 97 -6.59 8.79 8.52
C ILE A 97 -5.77 7.60 9.06
N LEU A 98 -6.15 6.37 8.69
CA LEU A 98 -5.44 5.16 9.10
C LEU A 98 -4.11 4.99 8.34
N ALA A 99 -4.07 5.30 7.04
CA ALA A 99 -2.88 5.16 6.19
C ALA A 99 -1.79 6.21 6.48
N GLY A 100 -2.18 7.39 6.96
CA GLY A 100 -1.24 8.49 7.27
C GLY A 100 -0.45 8.33 8.57
N THR A 101 -0.71 7.28 9.35
CA THR A 101 -0.09 7.11 10.67
C THR A 101 0.93 5.98 10.62
N LEU A 102 2.23 6.30 10.65
CA LEU A 102 3.32 5.34 10.89
C LEU A 102 3.21 4.63 12.26
N ASN A 103 2.23 5.02 13.08
CA ASN A 103 1.95 4.44 14.38
C ASN A 103 0.80 3.43 14.24
N PHE A 104 1.15 2.18 13.95
CA PHE A 104 0.17 1.09 13.83
C PHE A 104 -0.72 0.96 15.08
N ARG A 105 -0.21 1.30 16.28
CA ARG A 105 -1.01 1.27 17.52
C ARG A 105 -2.24 2.16 17.42
N LYS A 106 -2.09 3.38 16.89
CA LYS A 106 -3.22 4.30 16.70
C LYS A 106 -4.24 3.75 15.69
N VAL A 107 -3.75 3.09 14.64
CA VAL A 107 -4.62 2.43 13.65
C VAL A 107 -5.45 1.33 14.31
N LEU A 108 -4.84 0.51 15.16
CA LEU A 108 -5.55 -0.53 15.93
C LEU A 108 -6.61 0.08 16.85
N GLU A 109 -6.27 1.14 17.58
CA GLU A 109 -7.22 1.82 18.49
C GLU A 109 -8.41 2.42 17.74
N SER A 110 -8.16 3.13 16.64
CA SER A 110 -9.22 3.70 15.81
C SER A 110 -10.10 2.62 15.16
N ALA A 111 -9.52 1.49 14.73
CA ALA A 111 -10.28 0.36 14.21
C ALA A 111 -11.23 -0.22 15.26
N LEU A 112 -10.77 -0.36 16.51
CA LEU A 112 -11.61 -0.84 17.62
C LEU A 112 -12.72 0.15 17.97
N GLU A 113 -12.43 1.46 17.98
CA GLU A 113 -13.45 2.49 18.22
C GLU A 113 -14.53 2.48 17.13
N MET A 114 -14.15 2.30 15.87
CA MET A 114 -15.10 2.15 14.78
C MET A 114 -15.97 0.91 14.98
N GLY A 115 -15.38 -0.24 15.37
CA GLY A 115 -16.14 -1.46 15.67
C GLY A 115 -17.24 -1.25 16.72
N LEU A 116 -16.96 -0.44 17.75
CA LEU A 116 -17.97 -0.06 18.75
C LEU A 116 -19.10 0.80 18.19
N GLN A 117 -18.77 1.73 17.28
CA GLN A 117 -19.73 2.66 16.68
C GLN A 117 -20.65 1.99 15.65
N MET A 118 -20.33 0.77 15.19
CA MET A 118 -21.18 0.03 14.25
C MET A 118 -22.52 -0.37 14.86
N THR A 119 -22.61 -0.52 16.19
CA THR A 119 -23.88 -0.85 16.84
C THR A 119 -24.49 0.40 17.48
N PRO A 120 -25.81 0.66 17.32
CA PRO A 120 -26.45 1.76 18.02
C PRO A 120 -26.26 1.63 19.54
N PRO A 121 -25.86 2.69 20.25
CA PRO A 121 -25.67 2.62 21.69
C PRO A 121 -27.00 2.27 22.37
N SER A 122 -26.98 1.24 23.23
CA SER A 122 -28.15 0.76 23.97
C SER A 122 -27.80 0.58 25.45
N PRO A 123 -28.64 1.02 26.39
CA PRO A 123 -28.37 0.83 27.82
C PRO A 123 -28.32 -0.65 28.25
N HIS A 124 -28.99 -1.52 27.48
CA HIS A 124 -29.16 -2.94 27.80
C HIS A 124 -28.26 -3.86 26.96
N HIS A 125 -27.60 -3.31 25.94
CA HIS A 125 -26.76 -4.11 25.04
C HIS A 125 -25.38 -3.52 24.96
N ARG A 126 -24.39 -4.38 25.15
CA ARG A 126 -22.98 -4.03 25.12
C ARG A 126 -22.37 -4.58 23.85
N THR A 127 -21.58 -3.74 23.17
CA THR A 127 -20.69 -4.15 22.09
C THR A 127 -19.26 -4.06 22.59
N VAL A 128 -18.45 -5.04 22.22
CA VAL A 128 -17.02 -5.10 22.53
C VAL A 128 -16.24 -5.30 21.24
N SER A 129 -15.00 -4.84 21.21
CA SER A 129 -14.11 -5.01 20.08
C SER A 129 -12.72 -5.36 20.57
N MET A 130 -12.09 -6.35 19.95
CA MET A 130 -10.80 -6.88 20.36
C MET A 130 -9.95 -7.25 19.15
N ILE A 131 -8.65 -7.04 19.25
CA ILE A 131 -7.67 -7.52 18.27
C ILE A 131 -6.74 -8.51 18.96
N LEU A 132 -6.69 -9.72 18.41
CA LEU A 132 -5.77 -10.78 18.78
C LEU A 132 -4.65 -10.82 17.74
N LEU A 133 -3.39 -10.78 18.17
CA LEU A 133 -2.23 -10.91 17.29
C LEU A 133 -1.39 -12.12 17.69
N TYR A 134 -0.62 -12.66 16.74
CA TYR A 134 0.34 -13.72 17.04
C TYR A 134 1.55 -13.18 17.83
N ASP A 135 1.95 -13.91 18.86
CA ASP A 135 3.24 -13.76 19.54
C ASP A 135 4.36 -14.53 18.78
N GLU A 136 5.59 -14.42 19.27
CA GLU A 136 6.76 -15.12 18.72
C GLU A 136 6.67 -16.66 18.82
N HIS A 137 5.70 -17.18 19.58
CA HIS A 137 5.47 -18.61 19.77
C HIS A 137 4.22 -19.11 19.01
N GLU A 138 3.74 -18.35 18.03
CA GLU A 138 2.56 -18.64 17.22
C GLU A 138 1.27 -18.82 18.04
N ARG A 139 1.14 -18.08 19.14
CA ARG A 139 -0.08 -18.04 19.94
C ARG A 139 -0.72 -16.67 19.87
N LEU A 140 -2.05 -16.64 19.82
CA LEU A 140 -2.82 -15.41 19.77
C LEU A 140 -2.92 -14.81 21.17
N TYR A 141 -2.41 -13.59 21.34
CA TYR A 141 -2.59 -12.80 22.56
C TYR A 141 -3.48 -11.59 22.28
N VAL A 142 -4.14 -11.08 23.31
CA VAL A 142 -4.95 -9.85 23.20
C VAL A 142 -4.01 -8.67 23.07
N SER A 143 -3.94 -8.09 21.88
CA SER A 143 -3.11 -6.92 21.60
C SER A 143 -3.81 -5.64 22.07
N HIS A 144 -5.08 -5.48 21.70
CA HIS A 144 -5.90 -4.31 22.04
C HIS A 144 -7.36 -4.70 22.25
N SER A 145 -8.05 -3.99 23.13
CA SER A 145 -9.44 -4.23 23.51
C SER A 145 -10.19 -2.94 23.80
N ARG A 146 -11.49 -2.93 23.53
CA ARG A 146 -12.43 -1.83 23.85
C ARG A 146 -13.82 -2.37 24.20
N GLY A 147 -14.51 -1.70 25.12
CA GLY A 147 -15.84 -2.09 25.61
C GLY A 147 -15.85 -3.15 26.72
N PHE A 148 -14.68 -3.58 27.18
CA PHE A 148 -14.53 -4.53 28.27
C PHE A 148 -14.40 -3.83 29.63
N THR A 149 -14.77 -4.54 30.69
CA THR A 149 -14.52 -4.13 32.07
C THR A 149 -13.10 -4.46 32.49
N THR A 150 -12.55 -3.75 33.48
CA THR A 150 -11.19 -4.00 33.98
C THR A 150 -10.96 -5.45 34.43
N ALA A 151 -11.97 -6.08 35.03
CA ALA A 151 -11.89 -7.49 35.45
C ALA A 151 -11.81 -8.46 34.26
N GLU A 152 -12.50 -8.15 33.16
CA GLU A 152 -12.44 -8.93 31.93
C GLU A 152 -11.07 -8.78 31.26
N GLU A 153 -10.52 -7.57 31.23
CA GLU A 153 -9.19 -7.33 30.66
C GLU A 153 -8.07 -8.07 31.41
N LEU A 154 -8.16 -8.13 32.74
CA LEU A 154 -7.24 -8.90 33.58
C LEU A 154 -7.36 -10.43 33.38
N SER A 155 -8.47 -10.90 32.78
CA SER A 155 -8.72 -12.32 32.55
C SER A 155 -8.28 -12.81 31.17
N PHE A 156 -7.80 -11.92 30.30
CA PHE A 156 -7.33 -12.27 28.96
C PHE A 156 -6.18 -13.27 29.03
N ARG A 157 -6.33 -14.37 28.30
CA ARG A 157 -5.31 -15.42 28.16
C ARG A 157 -4.89 -15.54 26.71
N THR A 158 -3.63 -15.91 26.49
CA THR A 158 -3.15 -16.34 25.19
C THR A 158 -3.87 -17.63 24.78
N THR A 159 -4.27 -17.74 23.52
CA THR A 159 -5.01 -18.88 22.97
C THR A 159 -4.35 -19.36 21.66
N ASN A 160 -4.49 -20.64 21.35
CA ASN A 160 -4.12 -21.19 20.04
C ASN A 160 -5.27 -22.08 19.54
N PRO A 161 -6.36 -21.46 19.03
CA PRO A 161 -7.57 -22.17 18.66
C PRO A 161 -7.31 -23.08 17.45
N GLN A 162 -7.57 -24.38 17.65
CA GLN A 162 -7.48 -25.42 16.61
C GLN A 162 -8.83 -25.69 15.94
N ASP A 163 -9.89 -25.02 16.38
CA ASP A 163 -11.26 -25.16 15.90
C ASP A 163 -12.04 -23.88 16.24
N GLY A 164 -13.27 -23.74 15.75
CA GLY A 164 -14.16 -22.62 15.99
C GLY A 164 -13.94 -21.43 15.05
N ILE A 165 -14.66 -20.35 15.32
CA ILE A 165 -14.75 -19.19 14.44
C ILE A 165 -13.40 -18.53 14.16
N ILE A 166 -12.50 -18.47 15.15
CA ILE A 166 -11.18 -17.86 14.98
C ILE A 166 -10.32 -18.70 14.04
N HIS A 167 -10.28 -20.01 14.26
CA HIS A 167 -9.54 -20.92 13.39
C HIS A 167 -10.08 -20.88 11.95
N LYS A 168 -11.40 -20.92 11.80
CA LYS A 168 -12.06 -20.87 10.49
C LYS A 168 -11.73 -19.59 9.73
N ALA A 169 -11.83 -18.43 10.38
CA ALA A 169 -11.51 -17.14 9.76
C ALA A 169 -10.06 -17.07 9.26
N LEU A 170 -9.10 -17.57 10.05
CA LEU A 170 -7.69 -17.58 9.70
C LEU A 170 -7.37 -18.54 8.53
N THR A 171 -7.98 -19.72 8.54
CA THR A 171 -7.76 -20.76 7.52
C THR A 171 -8.41 -20.38 6.18
N GLU A 172 -9.66 -19.91 6.20
CA GLU A 172 -10.41 -19.52 5.00
C GLU A 172 -10.03 -18.14 4.48
N ALA A 173 -9.35 -17.31 5.29
CA ALA A 173 -9.00 -15.93 4.97
C ALA A 173 -10.22 -15.03 4.67
N GLU A 174 -11.39 -15.39 5.20
CA GLU A 174 -12.63 -14.62 5.09
C GLU A 174 -13.21 -14.31 6.47
N ALA A 175 -14.00 -13.23 6.54
CA ALA A 175 -14.71 -12.88 7.76
C ALA A 175 -15.78 -13.93 8.06
N VAL A 176 -15.81 -14.41 9.31
CA VAL A 176 -16.81 -15.39 9.76
C VAL A 176 -17.73 -14.72 10.77
N ILE A 177 -19.04 -14.92 10.61
CA ILE A 177 -20.07 -14.27 11.40
C ILE A 177 -20.93 -15.32 12.09
N LEU A 178 -21.20 -15.13 13.38
CA LEU A 178 -22.25 -15.86 14.09
C LEU A 178 -23.26 -14.84 14.62
N GLN A 179 -24.48 -14.87 14.09
CA GLN A 179 -25.55 -13.95 14.50
C GLN A 179 -26.30 -14.40 15.76
N LYS A 180 -26.09 -15.65 16.20
CA LYS A 180 -26.68 -16.28 17.38
C LYS A 180 -25.74 -17.34 17.95
N ASP A 181 -26.06 -17.88 19.12
CA ASP A 181 -25.41 -19.07 19.70
C ASP A 181 -23.88 -18.96 19.91
N VAL A 182 -23.34 -17.75 20.08
CA VAL A 182 -21.89 -17.49 20.26
C VAL A 182 -21.25 -18.34 21.37
N TYR A 183 -21.97 -18.59 22.45
CA TYR A 183 -21.52 -19.41 23.59
C TYR A 183 -21.25 -20.89 23.25
N LYS A 184 -21.70 -21.37 22.08
CA LYS A 184 -21.43 -22.73 21.60
C LYS A 184 -20.10 -22.85 20.86
N ASP A 185 -19.51 -21.73 20.41
CA ASP A 185 -18.26 -21.75 19.67
C ASP A 185 -17.07 -22.13 20.59
N PRO A 186 -16.26 -23.13 20.24
CA PRO A 186 -15.18 -23.61 21.11
C PRO A 186 -14.05 -22.58 21.28
N SER A 187 -13.74 -21.81 20.23
CA SER A 187 -12.67 -20.80 20.28
C SER A 187 -13.04 -19.61 21.16
N LEU A 188 -14.29 -19.16 21.10
CA LEU A 188 -14.78 -18.06 21.91
C LEU A 188 -15.08 -18.49 23.35
N LYS A 189 -15.54 -19.72 23.57
CA LYS A 189 -15.72 -20.26 24.94
C LYS A 189 -14.42 -20.34 25.72
N ALA A 190 -13.29 -20.62 25.05
CA ALA A 190 -11.96 -20.60 25.67
C ALA A 190 -11.57 -19.18 26.15
N ILE A 191 -12.11 -18.15 25.50
CA ILE A 191 -11.96 -16.74 25.88
C ILE A 191 -13.23 -16.33 26.65
N GLY A 192 -13.32 -16.75 27.92
CA GLY A 192 -14.56 -16.71 28.72
C GLY A 192 -15.32 -15.38 28.77
N VAL A 193 -14.66 -14.26 28.45
CA VAL A 193 -15.25 -12.93 28.29
C VAL A 193 -16.32 -12.86 27.17
N PHE A 194 -16.30 -13.78 26.20
CA PHE A 194 -17.32 -13.84 25.14
C PHE A 194 -18.59 -14.63 25.51
N ASN A 195 -18.65 -15.28 26.66
CA ASN A 195 -19.84 -16.03 27.12
C ASN A 195 -21.17 -15.23 27.13
N PRO A 196 -21.21 -13.95 27.55
CA PRO A 196 -22.45 -13.16 27.51
C PRO A 196 -22.81 -12.67 26.10
N MET A 197 -21.91 -12.81 25.12
CA MET A 197 -22.16 -12.34 23.76
C MET A 197 -23.13 -13.27 23.05
N ARG A 198 -23.85 -12.71 22.08
CA ARG A 198 -24.92 -13.37 21.33
C ARG A 198 -24.74 -13.27 19.84
N SER A 199 -24.04 -12.25 19.35
CA SER A 199 -23.53 -12.20 17.98
C SER A 199 -22.06 -11.78 17.95
N VAL A 200 -21.34 -12.18 16.92
CA VAL A 200 -19.92 -11.89 16.73
C VAL A 200 -19.57 -11.86 15.24
N VAL A 201 -18.65 -10.97 14.89
CA VAL A 201 -17.96 -10.91 13.61
C VAL A 201 -16.47 -11.10 13.88
N CYS A 202 -15.87 -12.10 13.24
CA CYS A 202 -14.44 -12.41 13.32
C CYS A 202 -13.80 -12.15 11.97
N ILE A 203 -12.86 -11.22 11.91
CA ILE A 203 -12.22 -10.75 10.68
C ILE A 203 -10.74 -11.15 10.73
N PRO A 204 -10.25 -11.94 9.77
CA PRO A 204 -8.84 -12.30 9.73
C PRO A 204 -7.99 -11.09 9.35
N LEU A 205 -6.89 -10.91 10.07
CA LEU A 205 -5.87 -9.91 9.76
C LEU A 205 -4.71 -10.62 9.06
N ARG A 206 -4.83 -10.78 7.75
CA ARG A 206 -3.92 -11.61 6.94
C ARG A 206 -3.48 -10.88 5.67
N ALA A 207 -2.18 -10.86 5.40
CA ALA A 207 -1.64 -10.43 4.11
C ALA A 207 -0.96 -11.61 3.41
N GLN A 208 -1.48 -12.00 2.24
CA GLN A 208 -0.96 -13.12 1.45
C GLN A 208 -0.87 -14.43 2.26
N TYR A 209 0.33 -14.87 2.62
CA TYR A 209 0.59 -16.08 3.39
C TYR A 209 0.84 -15.82 4.88
N ASN A 210 0.90 -14.55 5.29
CA ASN A 210 1.19 -14.16 6.67
C ASN A 210 -0.09 -13.85 7.44
N ASN A 211 -0.37 -14.66 8.46
CA ASN A 211 -1.44 -14.41 9.42
C ASN A 211 -0.90 -13.51 10.54
N PHE A 212 -1.42 -12.29 10.67
CA PHE A 212 -1.08 -11.41 11.80
C PHE A 212 -1.98 -11.66 13.00
N GLY A 213 -3.22 -12.10 12.77
CA GLY A 213 -4.17 -12.47 13.82
C GLY A 213 -5.62 -12.25 13.40
N VAL A 214 -6.48 -11.85 14.33
CA VAL A 214 -7.91 -11.59 14.07
C VAL A 214 -8.41 -10.34 14.78
N MET A 215 -9.36 -9.66 14.16
CA MET A 215 -10.18 -8.62 14.77
C MET A 215 -11.58 -9.17 15.05
N ILE A 216 -12.05 -9.04 16.29
CA ILE A 216 -13.33 -9.57 16.74
C ILE A 216 -14.19 -8.41 17.23
N VAL A 217 -15.41 -8.32 16.73
CA VAL A 217 -16.45 -7.42 17.22
C VAL A 217 -17.63 -8.27 17.68
N ALA A 218 -18.05 -8.13 18.94
CA ALA A 218 -19.11 -8.95 19.51
C ALA A 218 -20.15 -8.10 20.23
N SER A 219 -21.40 -8.55 20.22
CA SER A 219 -22.52 -7.87 20.88
C SER A 219 -23.30 -8.83 21.76
N THR A 220 -23.86 -8.33 22.86
CA THR A 220 -24.83 -9.08 23.68
C THR A 220 -26.20 -9.21 23.02
N ARG A 221 -26.42 -8.55 21.88
CA ARG A 221 -27.64 -8.66 21.06
C ARG A 221 -27.48 -9.73 19.99
N GLU A 222 -28.52 -10.52 19.72
CA GLU A 222 -28.58 -11.38 18.53
C GLU A 222 -28.80 -10.55 17.26
N ASN A 223 -28.31 -11.02 16.12
CA ASN A 223 -28.45 -10.35 14.82
C ASN A 223 -28.02 -8.86 14.87
N ALA A 224 -26.96 -8.55 15.63
CA ALA A 224 -26.61 -7.16 15.92
C ALA A 224 -26.00 -6.44 14.72
N PHE A 225 -25.38 -7.19 13.81
CA PHE A 225 -24.57 -6.68 12.71
C PHE A 225 -25.31 -6.87 11.38
N GLN A 226 -25.50 -5.78 10.65
CA GLN A 226 -26.06 -5.77 9.30
C GLN A 226 -24.95 -5.95 8.26
N ASP A 227 -25.31 -6.35 7.03
CA ASP A 227 -24.35 -6.65 5.97
C ASP A 227 -23.45 -5.45 5.61
N ASP A 228 -24.01 -4.23 5.58
CA ASP A 228 -23.27 -2.99 5.33
C ASP A 228 -22.23 -2.70 6.43
N GLN A 229 -22.56 -3.00 7.68
CA GLN A 229 -21.64 -2.86 8.81
C GLN A 229 -20.51 -3.90 8.73
N ILE A 230 -20.82 -5.12 8.30
CA ILE A 230 -19.83 -6.18 8.09
C ILE A 230 -18.85 -5.79 6.98
N GLU A 231 -19.33 -5.26 5.86
CA GLU A 231 -18.49 -4.76 4.77
C GLU A 231 -17.52 -3.66 5.25
N ILE A 232 -18.01 -2.70 6.04
CA ILE A 232 -17.17 -1.64 6.60
C ILE A 232 -16.13 -2.20 7.56
N MET A 233 -16.51 -3.11 8.47
CA MET A 233 -15.58 -3.75 9.39
C MET A 233 -14.50 -4.55 8.64
N ASN A 234 -14.87 -5.24 7.56
CA ASN A 234 -13.92 -5.97 6.72
C ASN A 234 -12.93 -5.00 6.05
N ALA A 235 -13.40 -3.88 5.51
CA ALA A 235 -12.54 -2.83 4.96
C ALA A 235 -11.56 -2.26 6.01
N ILE A 236 -12.03 -2.07 7.25
CA ILE A 236 -11.18 -1.67 8.37
C ILE A 236 -10.14 -2.76 8.69
N GLY A 237 -10.54 -4.04 8.71
CA GLY A 237 -9.63 -5.16 8.91
C GLY A 237 -8.51 -5.22 7.88
N ILE A 238 -8.81 -4.90 6.61
CA ILE A 238 -7.81 -4.78 5.55
C ILE A 238 -6.81 -3.65 5.86
N GLN A 239 -7.28 -2.48 6.29
CA GLN A 239 -6.39 -1.37 6.67
C GLN A 239 -5.50 -1.70 7.86
N VAL A 240 -6.07 -2.34 8.89
CA VAL A 240 -5.32 -2.82 10.05
C VAL A 240 -4.22 -3.78 9.60
N THR A 241 -4.55 -4.71 8.70
CA THR A 241 -3.59 -5.66 8.12
C THR A 241 -2.45 -4.95 7.41
N ILE A 242 -2.74 -3.95 6.57
CA ILE A 242 -1.72 -3.14 5.87
C ILE A 242 -0.81 -2.43 6.88
N ALA A 243 -1.38 -1.83 7.92
CA ALA A 243 -0.61 -1.15 8.96
C ALA A 243 0.30 -2.11 9.74
N LEU A 244 -0.19 -3.30 10.08
CA LEU A 244 0.61 -4.35 10.72
C LEU A 244 1.75 -4.81 9.81
N GLN A 245 1.46 -5.07 8.53
CA GLN A 245 2.47 -5.46 7.55
C GLN A 245 3.57 -4.39 7.42
N ASN A 246 3.20 -3.12 7.32
CA ASN A 246 4.15 -2.01 7.24
C ASN A 246 5.03 -1.90 8.50
N ALA A 247 4.43 -2.07 9.69
CA ALA A 247 5.17 -2.05 10.95
C ALA A 247 6.18 -3.21 11.03
N THR A 248 5.79 -4.42 10.65
CA THR A 248 6.69 -5.58 10.61
C THR A 248 7.83 -5.36 9.61
N LEU A 249 7.54 -4.88 8.39
CA LEU A 249 8.56 -4.59 7.38
C LEU A 249 9.56 -3.54 7.86
N TYR A 250 9.07 -2.47 8.50
CA TYR A 250 9.91 -1.41 9.04
C TYR A 250 10.83 -1.91 10.17
N ASN A 251 10.30 -2.72 11.09
CA ASN A 251 11.11 -3.30 12.17
C ASN A 251 12.18 -4.25 11.61
N ASN A 252 11.85 -5.09 10.62
CA ASN A 252 12.83 -5.97 9.98
C ASN A 252 13.93 -5.16 9.28
N LEU A 253 13.58 -4.05 8.64
CA LEU A 253 14.55 -3.14 8.03
C LEU A 253 15.50 -2.52 9.07
N LEU A 254 14.99 -2.13 10.24
CA LEU A 254 15.82 -1.58 11.32
C LEU A 254 16.79 -2.62 11.88
N LEU A 255 16.33 -3.85 12.13
CA LEU A 255 17.18 -4.94 12.61
C LEU A 255 18.29 -5.28 11.61
N GLU A 256 17.96 -5.34 10.32
CA GLU A 256 18.97 -5.62 9.30
C GLU A 256 19.98 -4.46 9.17
N LYS A 257 19.54 -3.22 9.31
CA LYS A 257 20.43 -2.06 9.35
C LYS A 257 21.40 -2.13 10.53
N GLU A 258 20.92 -2.45 11.73
CA GLU A 258 21.77 -2.60 12.93
C GLU A 258 22.81 -3.70 12.72
N ARG A 259 22.39 -4.86 12.20
CA ARG A 259 23.28 -5.96 11.85
C ARG A 259 24.38 -5.55 10.86
N ILE A 260 24.03 -4.81 9.81
CA ILE A 260 25.01 -4.31 8.84
C ILE A 260 26.00 -3.35 9.49
N MET A 261 25.54 -2.45 10.36
CA MET A 261 26.41 -1.53 11.10
C MET A 261 27.38 -2.26 12.03
N GLU A 262 26.91 -3.30 12.73
CA GLU A 262 27.79 -4.14 13.56
C GLU A 262 28.86 -4.84 12.71
N MET A 263 28.47 -5.41 11.57
CA MET A 263 29.41 -6.05 10.65
C MET A 263 30.44 -5.06 10.07
N GLU A 264 30.03 -3.84 9.73
CA GLU A 264 30.93 -2.79 9.25
C GLU A 264 31.94 -2.38 10.33
N GLU A 265 31.47 -2.19 11.58
CA GLU A 265 32.32 -1.79 12.68
C GLU A 265 33.33 -2.89 13.06
N ASP A 266 32.93 -4.16 13.03
CA ASP A 266 33.82 -5.29 13.26
C ASP A 266 34.86 -5.42 12.15
N ALA A 267 34.47 -5.23 10.88
CA ALA A 267 35.40 -5.17 9.76
C ALA A 267 36.40 -4.01 9.92
N ARG A 268 35.93 -2.83 10.34
CA ARG A 268 36.78 -1.65 10.61
C ARG A 268 37.76 -1.91 11.76
N LYS A 269 37.34 -2.55 12.85
CA LYS A 269 38.22 -2.92 13.97
C LYS A 269 39.26 -3.95 13.57
N ALA A 270 38.85 -4.99 12.84
CA ALA A 270 39.77 -6.00 12.31
C ALA A 270 40.83 -5.36 11.42
N LEU A 271 40.42 -4.43 10.57
CA LEU A 271 41.31 -3.64 9.73
C LEU A 271 42.29 -2.78 10.54
N VAL A 272 41.82 -2.05 11.56
CA VAL A 272 42.71 -1.25 12.42
C VAL A 272 43.74 -2.16 13.11
N ARG A 273 43.34 -3.36 13.52
CA ARG A 273 44.25 -4.37 14.08
C ARG A 273 45.27 -4.83 13.04
N ASP A 274 44.85 -5.17 11.82
CA ASP A 274 45.75 -5.59 10.74
C ASP A 274 46.73 -4.47 10.32
N LEU A 275 46.28 -3.21 10.34
CA LEU A 275 47.12 -2.03 10.14
C LEU A 275 48.12 -1.80 11.28
N HIS A 276 47.75 -2.13 12.52
CA HIS A 276 48.59 -1.86 13.68
C HIS A 276 49.61 -2.98 13.92
N ASP A 277 49.26 -4.24 13.69
CA ASP A 277 50.09 -5.36 14.14
C ASP A 277 51.26 -5.66 13.18
N VAL A 278 51.05 -5.65 11.87
CA VAL A 278 52.10 -6.03 10.91
C VAL A 278 53.05 -4.86 10.61
N PRO A 279 52.58 -3.67 10.17
CA PRO A 279 53.43 -2.51 9.94
C PRO A 279 54.27 -2.06 11.13
N THR A 280 53.70 -2.01 12.34
CA THR A 280 54.40 -1.48 13.52
C THR A 280 55.56 -2.39 13.94
N GLN A 281 55.39 -3.71 13.80
CA GLN A 281 56.47 -4.67 14.06
C GLN A 281 57.59 -4.53 13.04
N THR A 282 57.26 -4.43 11.74
CA THR A 282 58.26 -4.28 10.68
C THR A 282 59.01 -2.94 10.81
N VAL A 283 58.31 -1.83 11.07
CA VAL A 283 58.94 -0.51 11.32
C VAL A 283 59.84 -0.53 12.56
N SER A 284 59.43 -1.23 13.63
CA SER A 284 60.26 -1.38 14.84
C SER A 284 61.55 -2.16 14.55
N SER A 285 61.48 -3.20 13.71
CA SER A 285 62.65 -3.97 13.28
C SER A 285 63.63 -3.13 12.43
N VAL A 286 63.10 -2.27 11.56
CA VAL A 286 63.90 -1.29 10.78
C VAL A 286 64.60 -0.33 11.73
N ALA A 287 63.90 0.23 12.71
CA ALA A 287 64.49 1.14 13.69
C ALA A 287 65.59 0.47 14.52
N MET A 288 65.41 -0.80 14.90
CA MET A 288 66.39 -1.57 15.66
C MET A 288 67.64 -1.87 14.85
N ARG A 289 67.50 -2.34 13.61
CA ARG A 289 68.63 -2.60 12.70
C ARG A 289 69.39 -1.33 12.30
N LEU A 290 68.68 -0.22 12.09
CA LEU A 290 69.32 1.08 11.88
C LEU A 290 70.23 1.46 13.07
N ARG A 291 69.79 1.18 14.31
CA ARG A 291 70.60 1.42 15.51
C ARG A 291 71.82 0.48 15.58
N ILE A 292 71.71 -0.76 15.11
CA ILE A 292 72.84 -1.70 14.98
C ILE A 292 73.85 -1.19 13.94
N ALA A 293 73.39 -0.76 12.76
CA ALA A 293 74.24 -0.18 11.73
C ALA A 293 75.00 1.06 12.24
N GLN A 294 74.34 1.93 13.03
CA GLN A 294 74.99 3.07 13.70
C GLN A 294 76.08 2.66 14.70
N MET A 295 75.94 1.52 15.37
CA MET A 295 76.99 0.99 16.26
C MET A 295 78.15 0.34 15.47
N MET A 296 77.85 -0.38 14.39
CA MET A 296 78.83 -1.03 13.52
C MET A 296 79.77 -0.02 12.85
N LEU A 297 79.28 1.17 12.52
CA LEU A 297 80.07 2.31 12.04
C LEU A 297 81.31 2.61 12.90
N LYS A 298 81.26 2.33 14.21
CA LYS A 298 82.38 2.55 15.14
C LYS A 298 83.16 1.28 15.48
N LYS A 299 82.49 0.12 15.51
CA LYS A 299 83.07 -1.14 16.03
C LYS A 299 83.49 -2.15 14.97
N SER A 300 82.73 -2.27 13.89
CA SER A 300 82.94 -3.27 12.82
C SER A 300 82.59 -2.68 11.44
N PRO A 301 83.38 -1.74 10.90
CA PRO A 301 83.03 -1.03 9.67
C PRO A 301 82.94 -1.92 8.42
N HIS A 302 83.61 -3.08 8.44
CA HIS A 302 83.65 -4.03 7.33
C HIS A 302 82.34 -4.84 7.16
N GLU A 303 81.53 -4.96 8.21
CA GLU A 303 80.22 -5.65 8.17
C GLU A 303 79.07 -4.70 7.79
N LEU A 304 79.29 -3.39 7.88
CA LEU A 304 78.29 -2.35 7.63
C LEU A 304 77.61 -2.44 6.24
N PRO A 305 78.32 -2.73 5.12
CA PRO A 305 77.67 -2.82 3.81
C PRO A 305 76.60 -3.91 3.76
N GLN A 306 76.83 -5.05 4.43
CA GLN A 306 75.89 -6.16 4.49
C GLN A 306 74.67 -5.80 5.35
N GLU A 307 74.87 -5.18 6.52
CA GLU A 307 73.77 -4.74 7.39
C GLU A 307 72.89 -3.67 6.72
N LEU A 308 73.49 -2.73 5.97
CA LEU A 308 72.75 -1.73 5.20
C LEU A 308 71.90 -2.36 4.08
N GLN A 309 72.43 -3.38 3.40
CA GLN A 309 71.70 -4.10 2.35
C GLN A 309 70.51 -4.89 2.94
N GLU A 310 70.66 -5.51 4.12
CA GLU A 310 69.56 -6.16 4.82
C GLU A 310 68.51 -5.15 5.32
N LEU A 311 68.95 -3.99 5.82
CA LEU A 311 68.07 -2.90 6.25
C LEU A 311 67.25 -2.34 5.08
N GLU A 312 67.87 -2.15 3.91
CA GLU A 312 67.17 -1.74 2.67
C GLU A 312 66.10 -2.77 2.27
N GLN A 313 66.43 -4.06 2.28
CA GLN A 313 65.47 -5.12 1.95
C GLN A 313 64.30 -5.20 2.93
N ILE A 314 64.53 -5.03 4.23
CA ILE A 314 63.45 -5.01 5.22
C ILE A 314 62.59 -3.76 5.06
N THR A 315 63.19 -2.61 4.78
CA THR A 315 62.47 -1.35 4.57
C THR A 315 61.57 -1.41 3.33
N LEU A 316 62.08 -1.97 2.22
CA LEU A 316 61.27 -2.16 1.01
C LEU A 316 60.11 -3.14 1.24
N ARG A 317 60.33 -4.24 1.96
CA ARG A 317 59.26 -5.17 2.36
C ARG A 317 58.22 -4.52 3.27
N ALA A 318 58.64 -3.69 4.23
CA ALA A 318 57.74 -2.95 5.11
C ALA A 318 56.83 -2.00 4.32
N VAL A 319 57.38 -1.30 3.32
CA VAL A 319 56.62 -0.43 2.43
C VAL A 319 55.63 -1.22 1.58
N GLU A 320 56.01 -2.40 1.09
CA GLU A 320 55.10 -3.29 0.35
C GLU A 320 53.97 -3.84 1.23
N GLU A 321 54.26 -4.25 2.47
CA GLU A 321 53.26 -4.72 3.43
C GLU A 321 52.26 -3.61 3.80
N ILE A 322 52.76 -2.41 4.13
CA ILE A 322 51.92 -1.24 4.42
C ILE A 322 51.06 -0.89 3.21
N ARG A 323 51.65 -0.90 2.01
CA ARG A 323 50.94 -0.64 0.76
C ARG A 323 49.86 -1.69 0.54
N HIS A 324 50.14 -2.97 0.75
CA HIS A 324 49.16 -4.04 0.61
C HIS A 324 47.97 -3.90 1.58
N VAL A 325 48.20 -3.50 2.84
CA VAL A 325 47.11 -3.24 3.79
C VAL A 325 46.33 -1.97 3.44
N LEU A 326 47.01 -0.91 3.00
CA LEU A 326 46.37 0.33 2.53
C LEU A 326 45.57 0.13 1.23
N PHE A 327 45.94 -0.81 0.35
CA PHE A 327 45.18 -1.12 -0.87
C PHE A 327 43.98 -2.04 -0.62
N LYS A 328 43.99 -2.85 0.45
CA LYS A 328 42.76 -3.48 0.98
C LYS A 328 41.73 -2.45 1.46
N LEU A 329 42.13 -1.18 1.56
CA LEU A 329 41.27 -0.05 1.85
C LEU A 329 41.03 0.80 0.60
N ARG A 330 40.05 0.37 -0.20
CA ARG A 330 39.46 1.07 -1.36
C ARG A 330 40.44 1.44 -2.49
N PRO A 331 40.29 0.89 -3.70
CA PRO A 331 41.00 1.42 -4.85
C PRO A 331 40.39 2.79 -5.23
N LEU A 332 41.14 3.89 -5.06
CA LEU A 332 40.77 5.23 -5.52
C LEU A 332 40.45 5.29 -7.03
N ALA A 333 40.98 4.35 -7.81
CA ALA A 333 40.66 4.17 -9.22
C ALA A 333 39.21 3.70 -9.44
N LEU A 334 38.66 2.92 -8.51
CA LEU A 334 37.30 2.39 -8.59
C LEU A 334 36.24 3.50 -8.37
N GLU A 335 36.50 4.44 -7.45
CA GLU A 335 35.62 5.59 -7.18
C GLU A 335 35.68 6.68 -8.27
N SER A 336 36.83 6.85 -8.95
CA SER A 336 37.03 7.96 -9.90
C SER A 336 36.90 7.59 -11.38
N LYS A 337 37.17 6.33 -11.76
CA LYS A 337 37.28 5.90 -13.17
C LYS A 337 36.53 4.60 -13.50
N GLY A 338 35.88 3.98 -12.51
CA GLY A 338 35.12 2.74 -12.71
C GLY A 338 35.98 1.47 -12.65
N LEU A 339 35.28 0.33 -12.63
CA LEU A 339 35.87 -1.00 -12.46
C LEU A 339 36.82 -1.37 -13.60
N ILE A 340 36.48 -1.00 -14.83
CA ILE A 340 37.28 -1.36 -16.01
C ILE A 340 38.66 -0.71 -15.92
N ALA A 341 38.70 0.59 -15.66
CA ALA A 341 39.95 1.33 -15.52
C ALA A 341 40.82 0.79 -14.37
N ALA A 342 40.20 0.41 -13.24
CA ALA A 342 40.91 -0.17 -12.11
C ALA A 342 41.58 -1.52 -12.47
N LEU A 343 40.92 -2.36 -13.27
CA LEU A 343 41.47 -3.65 -13.69
C LEU A 343 42.55 -3.51 -14.77
N GLU A 344 42.43 -2.53 -15.67
CA GLU A 344 43.50 -2.22 -16.62
C GLU A 344 44.76 -1.73 -15.91
N GLU A 345 44.60 -0.91 -14.88
CA GLU A 345 45.71 -0.46 -14.03
C GLU A 345 46.35 -1.64 -13.27
N LEU A 346 45.53 -2.56 -12.77
CA LEU A 346 46.01 -3.82 -12.17
C LEU A 346 46.83 -4.65 -13.18
N ALA A 347 46.37 -4.74 -14.43
CA ALA A 347 47.07 -5.47 -15.48
C ALA A 347 48.42 -4.83 -15.85
N GLU A 348 48.48 -3.50 -15.97
CA GLU A 348 49.74 -2.77 -16.17
C GLU A 348 50.71 -2.99 -15.00
N LYS A 349 50.20 -2.94 -13.76
CA LYS A 349 50.99 -3.19 -12.55
C LYS A 349 51.59 -4.59 -12.56
N MET A 350 50.79 -5.61 -12.90
CA MET A 350 51.28 -7.00 -13.00
C MET A 350 52.43 -7.14 -14.01
N LYS A 351 52.31 -6.45 -15.15
CA LYS A 351 53.36 -6.43 -16.17
C LYS A 351 54.61 -5.69 -15.70
N ARG A 352 54.47 -4.51 -15.07
CA ARG A 352 55.62 -3.70 -14.62
C ARG A 352 56.37 -4.31 -13.44
N THR A 353 55.64 -4.86 -12.47
CA THR A 353 56.22 -5.34 -11.20
C THR A 353 56.68 -6.78 -11.30
N PHE A 354 55.95 -7.63 -12.02
CA PHE A 354 56.19 -9.08 -12.03
C PHE A 354 56.49 -9.64 -13.42
N ASN A 355 56.55 -8.79 -14.46
CA ASN A 355 56.70 -9.20 -15.85
C ASN A 355 55.63 -10.23 -16.31
N GLN A 356 54.45 -10.17 -15.70
CA GLN A 356 53.34 -11.08 -15.99
C GLN A 356 52.32 -10.37 -16.90
N ASN A 357 51.97 -10.98 -18.03
CA ASN A 357 50.95 -10.43 -18.91
C ASN A 357 49.55 -10.82 -18.42
N MET A 358 48.77 -9.82 -18.02
CA MET A 358 47.34 -9.94 -17.72
C MET A 358 46.54 -9.28 -18.84
N THR A 359 45.51 -9.96 -19.34
CA THR A 359 44.60 -9.40 -20.36
C THR A 359 43.22 -9.22 -19.75
N VAL A 360 42.71 -7.99 -19.75
CA VAL A 360 41.37 -7.66 -19.26
C VAL A 360 40.39 -7.72 -20.41
N LYS A 361 39.31 -8.51 -20.27
CA LYS A 361 38.20 -8.57 -21.22
C LYS A 361 36.89 -8.40 -20.46
N MET A 362 36.18 -7.31 -20.70
CA MET A 362 34.90 -7.02 -20.05
C MET A 362 33.85 -6.57 -21.06
N SER A 363 32.58 -6.83 -20.73
CA SER A 363 31.47 -6.27 -21.48
C SER A 363 31.34 -4.76 -21.16
N PRO A 364 31.13 -3.89 -22.17
CA PRO A 364 30.94 -2.44 -21.94
C PRO A 364 29.76 -2.09 -21.03
N GLN A 365 28.81 -3.02 -20.86
CA GLN A 365 27.60 -2.81 -20.05
C GLN A 365 27.81 -3.15 -18.57
N ILE A 366 28.97 -3.67 -18.19
CA ILE A 366 29.20 -4.22 -16.84
C ILE A 366 29.03 -3.14 -15.75
N GLU A 367 29.42 -1.90 -16.03
CA GLU A 367 29.33 -0.76 -15.10
C GLU A 367 27.90 -0.25 -14.92
N GLN A 368 26.98 -0.56 -15.84
CA GLN A 368 25.55 -0.24 -15.70
C GLN A 368 24.80 -1.30 -14.88
N ILE A 369 25.40 -2.48 -14.69
CA ILE A 369 24.81 -3.64 -14.02
C ILE A 369 25.31 -3.76 -12.58
N LEU A 370 26.56 -3.35 -12.32
CA LEU A 370 27.19 -3.42 -11.00
C LEU A 370 27.01 -2.11 -10.23
N ASP A 371 26.48 -2.20 -9.02
CA ASP A 371 26.58 -1.10 -8.05
C ASP A 371 28.02 -0.96 -7.52
N GLU A 372 28.35 0.20 -6.93
CA GLU A 372 29.71 0.52 -6.45
C GLU A 372 30.24 -0.53 -5.45
N GLY A 373 29.36 -1.08 -4.61
CA GLY A 373 29.72 -2.12 -3.64
C GLY A 373 30.10 -3.45 -4.31
N LYS A 374 29.32 -3.91 -5.28
CA LYS A 374 29.61 -5.13 -6.05
C LYS A 374 30.82 -4.98 -6.95
N ALA A 375 31.01 -3.80 -7.54
CA ALA A 375 32.20 -3.50 -8.33
C ALA A 375 33.47 -3.63 -7.47
N GLY A 376 33.44 -3.11 -6.23
CA GLY A 376 34.56 -3.22 -5.30
C GLY A 376 34.86 -4.66 -4.91
N ALA A 377 33.84 -5.44 -4.55
CA ALA A 377 34.00 -6.85 -4.21
C ALA A 377 34.57 -7.68 -5.38
N LEU A 378 34.10 -7.42 -6.61
CA LEU A 378 34.58 -8.12 -7.80
C LEU A 378 36.04 -7.79 -8.11
N PHE A 379 36.44 -6.53 -7.95
CA PHE A 379 37.83 -6.10 -8.10
C PHE A 379 38.75 -6.88 -7.14
N TYR A 380 38.39 -6.97 -5.85
CA TYR A 380 39.20 -7.70 -4.86
C TYR A 380 39.30 -9.20 -5.15
N LEU A 381 38.21 -9.83 -5.59
CA LEU A 381 38.24 -11.24 -5.99
C LEU A 381 39.21 -11.47 -7.16
N ILE A 382 39.19 -10.59 -8.16
CA ILE A 382 40.08 -10.68 -9.31
C ILE A 382 41.54 -10.39 -8.90
N GLU A 383 41.78 -9.40 -8.05
CA GLU A 383 43.11 -9.08 -7.54
C GLU A 383 43.73 -10.25 -6.77
N GLU A 384 42.97 -10.83 -5.84
CA GLU A 384 43.42 -11.95 -5.02
C GLU A 384 43.64 -13.20 -5.89
N ALA A 385 42.73 -13.51 -6.81
CA ALA A 385 42.90 -14.61 -7.75
C ALA A 385 44.15 -14.45 -8.62
N THR A 386 44.41 -13.22 -9.10
CA THR A 386 45.59 -12.90 -9.92
C THR A 386 46.87 -13.02 -9.11
N ASN A 387 46.88 -12.56 -7.86
CA ASN A 387 48.01 -12.71 -6.96
C ASN A 387 48.29 -14.17 -6.62
N ASN A 388 47.25 -14.98 -6.43
CA ASN A 388 47.39 -16.40 -6.17
C ASN A 388 47.91 -17.14 -7.40
N ALA A 389 47.40 -16.86 -8.60
CA ALA A 389 47.91 -17.43 -9.86
C ALA A 389 49.34 -17.01 -10.21
N ARG A 390 49.86 -15.95 -9.57
CA ARG A 390 51.28 -15.56 -9.68
C ARG A 390 52.15 -16.31 -8.68
N LYS A 391 51.62 -16.56 -7.47
CA LYS A 391 52.37 -17.21 -6.37
C LYS A 391 52.48 -18.73 -6.57
N TYR A 392 51.46 -19.35 -7.16
CA TYR A 392 51.34 -20.79 -7.41
C TYR A 392 51.29 -21.03 -8.92
#